data_AF-A0A7S1H0N0-F1
#
_entry.id   AF-A0A7S1H0N0-F1
#
_cell.length_a   1.000
_cell.length_b   1.000
_cell.length_c   1.000
_cell.angle_alpha   90.00
_cell.angle_beta   90.00
_cell.angle_gamma   90.00
#
_symmetry.space_group_name_H-M   'P 1'
#
loop_
_entity.id
_entity.type
_entity.pdbx_description
1 polymer ?
#
loop_
_entity_poly.entity_id
_entity_poly.type
_entity_poly.pdbx_seq_one_letter_code
_entity_poly.pdbx_strand_id
1 'polypeptide(L)'
;ADRRPSTPMRALAPLLVLFGLFTSHAATTKGYLADVLCMERGGGIALDGVNMWTNPEGHSVHCLRDVQICVDSGFALLQNTGTEAAPNYRMVGKFDSAGNARVMAYLAPLGEWDRNVFVAVEGDLSAEGAFTSVTAVTSTAYVSTVGATEMGTSSSGGSTPAPTTTTTPAPTVGPTPSPTTTPKASQDSQQTPQQASAAAPRVAVWGAGMVGAAVGLVLASVHVV
;
A
#
# COMPACT_ATOMS: atom_id res chain seq x y z
N ALA A 1 -2.27 49.08 -70.62
CA ALA A 1 -2.22 49.77 -69.33
C ALA A 1 -2.68 48.78 -68.27
N ASP A 2 -1.71 48.33 -67.48
CA ASP A 2 -1.73 47.23 -66.52
C ASP A 2 -2.62 47.57 -65.30
N ARG A 3 -3.56 46.70 -64.93
CA ARG A 3 -4.33 46.78 -63.68
C ARG A 3 -4.15 45.49 -62.91
N ARG A 4 -3.19 45.45 -61.99
CA ARG A 4 -3.04 44.37 -61.01
C ARG A 4 -4.01 44.57 -59.84
N PRO A 5 -4.75 43.54 -59.41
CA PRO A 5 -5.52 43.58 -58.19
C PRO A 5 -4.62 43.37 -56.96
N SER A 6 -4.73 44.31 -56.02
CA SER A 6 -4.10 44.31 -54.70
C SER A 6 -4.71 43.24 -53.80
N THR A 7 -3.90 42.27 -53.40
CA THR A 7 -4.24 41.26 -52.38
C THR A 7 -4.05 41.85 -50.98
N PRO A 8 -5.05 41.80 -50.07
CA PRO A 8 -4.84 42.20 -48.69
C PRO A 8 -4.05 41.14 -47.93
N MET A 9 -2.92 41.55 -47.35
CA MET A 9 -2.12 40.73 -46.42
C MET A 9 -2.97 40.36 -45.21
N ARG A 10 -3.31 39.08 -45.09
CA ARG A 10 -3.81 38.50 -43.83
C ARG A 10 -2.65 38.41 -42.85
N ALA A 11 -2.68 39.27 -41.84
CA ALA A 11 -1.79 39.19 -40.69
C ALA A 11 -2.06 37.88 -39.92
N LEU A 12 -1.10 36.97 -39.97
CA LEU A 12 -1.01 35.81 -39.09
C LEU A 12 -0.57 36.31 -37.71
N ALA A 13 -1.51 36.39 -36.77
CA ALA A 13 -1.18 36.56 -35.36
C ALA A 13 -0.53 35.26 -34.85
N PRO A 14 0.65 35.31 -34.22
CA PRO A 14 1.24 34.13 -33.61
C PRO A 14 0.44 33.80 -32.35
N LEU A 15 -0.24 32.66 -32.38
CA LEU A 15 -0.81 32.03 -31.19
C LEU A 15 0.36 31.62 -30.28
N LEU A 16 0.72 32.50 -29.36
CA LEU A 16 1.74 32.28 -28.35
C LEU A 16 1.18 31.24 -27.35
N VAL A 17 1.41 29.96 -27.63
CA VAL A 17 1.14 28.87 -26.69
C VAL A 17 2.12 29.03 -25.53
N LEU A 18 1.64 29.69 -24.47
CA LEU A 18 2.34 29.80 -23.20
C LEU A 18 2.42 28.38 -22.61
N PHE A 19 3.50 27.66 -22.91
CA PHE A 19 3.84 26.41 -22.22
C PHE A 19 4.12 26.78 -20.77
N GLY A 20 3.10 26.69 -19.92
CA GLY A 20 3.24 26.80 -18.48
C GLY A 20 4.22 25.72 -18.03
N LEU A 21 5.41 26.14 -17.60
CA LEU A 21 6.27 25.32 -16.76
C LEU A 21 5.49 25.07 -15.48
N PHE A 22 4.76 23.97 -15.42
CA PHE A 22 4.29 23.45 -14.15
C PHE A 22 5.53 22.90 -13.44
N THR A 23 6.16 23.74 -12.64
CA THR A 23 7.13 23.29 -11.63
C THR A 23 6.35 22.47 -10.62
N SER A 24 6.29 21.15 -10.83
CA SER A 24 5.84 20.20 -9.82
C SER A 24 6.82 20.30 -8.66
N HIS A 25 6.36 20.85 -7.54
CA HIS A 25 7.16 20.90 -6.32
C HIS A 25 6.94 19.57 -5.60
N ALA A 26 8.01 18.83 -5.36
CA ALA A 26 7.94 17.60 -4.59
C ALA A 26 7.30 17.91 -3.22
N ALA A 27 6.17 17.28 -2.93
CA ALA A 27 5.46 17.45 -1.68
C ALA A 27 6.01 16.44 -0.66
N THR A 28 6.22 16.90 0.58
CA THR A 28 6.54 15.99 1.69
C THR A 28 5.25 15.54 2.34
N THR A 29 4.95 14.25 2.24
CA THR A 29 3.78 13.61 2.85
C THR A 29 4.23 12.65 3.95
N LYS A 30 3.64 12.76 5.15
CA LYS A 30 3.97 11.88 6.29
C LYS A 30 2.86 10.89 6.55
N GLY A 31 3.21 9.68 6.98
CA GLY A 31 2.22 8.65 7.27
C GLY A 31 2.85 7.32 7.68
N TYR A 32 1.99 6.37 8.03
CA TYR A 32 2.41 4.99 8.25
C TYR A 32 2.57 4.27 6.92
N LEU A 33 3.65 3.51 6.81
CA LEU A 33 3.86 2.62 5.67
C LEU A 33 2.97 1.39 5.82
N ALA A 34 2.33 0.98 4.73
CA ALA A 34 1.50 -0.22 4.67
C ALA A 34 1.67 -0.93 3.33
N ASP A 35 1.50 -2.25 3.30
CA ASP A 35 1.25 -2.98 2.06
C ASP A 35 -0.22 -2.85 1.62
N VAL A 36 -0.46 -2.88 0.31
CA VAL A 36 -1.79 -2.66 -0.27
C VAL A 36 -2.76 -3.79 0.09
N LEU A 37 -2.28 -5.04 0.09
CA LEU A 37 -3.10 -6.20 0.42
C LEU A 37 -3.71 -6.09 1.82
N CYS A 38 -2.90 -5.80 2.83
CA CYS A 38 -3.35 -5.67 4.22
C CYS A 38 -4.33 -4.51 4.41
N MET A 39 -4.24 -3.45 3.60
CA MET A 39 -5.18 -2.33 3.61
C MET A 39 -6.51 -2.64 2.93
N GLU A 40 -6.49 -3.39 1.82
CA GLU A 40 -7.67 -3.69 1.02
C GLU A 40 -8.41 -4.95 1.51
N ARG A 41 -7.80 -5.70 2.41
CA ARG A 41 -8.43 -6.85 3.06
C ARG A 41 -9.67 -6.42 3.84
N GLY A 42 -10.73 -7.21 3.74
CA GLY A 42 -12.03 -6.90 4.36
C GLY A 42 -11.91 -6.56 5.84
N GLY A 43 -12.43 -5.39 6.23
CA GLY A 43 -12.39 -4.88 7.60
C GLY A 43 -11.08 -4.22 8.04
N GLY A 44 -10.11 -4.03 7.14
CA GLY A 44 -8.83 -3.41 7.44
C GLY A 44 -7.93 -4.29 8.31
N ILE A 45 -8.18 -5.60 8.37
CA ILE A 45 -7.40 -6.53 9.20
C ILE A 45 -6.26 -7.14 8.37
N ALA A 46 -5.04 -6.73 8.69
CA ALA A 46 -3.80 -7.23 8.10
C ALA A 46 -3.57 -8.73 8.41
N LEU A 47 -2.60 -9.33 7.71
CA LEU A 47 -2.24 -10.74 7.92
C LEU A 47 -1.64 -11.01 9.31
N ASP A 48 -1.00 -10.02 9.92
CA ASP A 48 -0.51 -10.05 11.30
C ASP A 48 -1.60 -9.76 12.35
N GLY A 49 -2.87 -9.63 11.92
CA GLY A 49 -4.02 -9.40 12.79
C GLY A 49 -4.22 -7.95 13.23
N VAL A 50 -3.39 -7.02 12.75
CA VAL A 50 -3.49 -5.60 13.06
C VAL A 50 -4.65 -4.96 12.31
N ASN A 51 -5.41 -4.09 12.97
CA ASN A 51 -6.40 -3.25 12.31
C ASN A 51 -5.74 -1.99 11.74
N MET A 52 -5.52 -1.98 10.43
CA MET A 52 -4.83 -0.91 9.72
C MET A 52 -5.63 0.40 9.65
N TRP A 53 -6.94 0.38 9.91
CA TRP A 53 -7.76 1.59 9.94
C TRP A 53 -7.68 2.33 11.28
N THR A 54 -7.30 1.65 12.35
CA THR A 54 -7.29 2.26 13.70
C THR A 54 -5.94 2.19 14.39
N ASN A 55 -5.05 1.27 13.99
CA ASN A 55 -3.76 1.00 14.64
C ASN A 55 -2.67 0.56 13.63
N PRO A 56 -2.40 1.31 12.55
CA PRO A 56 -1.39 0.94 11.56
C PRO A 56 0.04 0.89 12.13
N GLU A 57 0.33 1.57 13.25
CA GLU A 57 1.60 1.47 13.96
C GLU A 57 1.89 0.05 14.46
N GLY A 58 0.85 -0.79 14.62
CA GLY A 58 1.00 -2.19 14.95
C GLY A 58 1.50 -3.04 13.78
N HIS A 59 1.54 -2.54 12.55
CA HIS A 59 1.91 -3.36 11.42
C HIS A 59 3.42 -3.68 11.43
N SER A 60 3.76 -4.96 11.29
CA SER A 60 5.13 -5.44 11.42
C SER A 60 5.95 -5.31 10.13
N VAL A 61 7.26 -5.11 10.28
CA VAL A 61 8.20 -5.19 9.15
C VAL A 61 8.17 -6.58 8.50
N HIS A 62 7.89 -7.65 9.25
CA HIS A 62 7.70 -9.00 8.73
C HIS A 62 6.67 -9.04 7.60
N CYS A 63 5.50 -8.43 7.81
CA CYS A 63 4.49 -8.32 6.75
C CYS A 63 4.95 -7.41 5.60
N LEU A 64 5.59 -6.28 5.92
CA LEU A 64 6.04 -5.32 4.91
C LEU A 64 7.21 -5.81 4.06
N ARG A 65 8.01 -6.77 4.50
CA ARG A 65 9.26 -7.15 3.83
C ARG A 65 9.39 -8.64 3.54
N ASP A 66 8.94 -9.50 4.45
CA ASP A 66 9.27 -10.92 4.45
C ASP A 66 8.09 -11.80 3.97
N VAL A 67 6.86 -11.27 4.01
CA VAL A 67 5.66 -11.94 3.48
C VAL A 67 5.45 -11.55 2.02
N GLN A 68 5.87 -12.42 1.10
CA GLN A 68 5.93 -12.11 -0.34
C GLN A 68 4.59 -11.63 -0.93
N ILE A 69 3.45 -12.20 -0.52
CA ILE A 69 2.13 -11.77 -1.01
C ILE A 69 1.79 -10.31 -0.64
N CYS A 70 2.32 -9.81 0.49
CA CYS A 70 2.20 -8.41 0.89
C CYS A 70 3.13 -7.53 0.06
N VAL A 71 4.39 -7.92 -0.10
CA VAL A 71 5.37 -7.20 -0.92
C VAL A 71 4.91 -7.07 -2.39
N ASP A 72 4.40 -8.15 -2.97
CA ASP A 72 3.92 -8.19 -4.36
C ASP A 72 2.68 -7.32 -4.59
N SER A 73 1.92 -7.01 -3.52
CA SER A 73 0.78 -6.09 -3.60
C SER A 73 1.20 -4.62 -3.76
N GLY A 74 2.47 -4.32 -3.49
CA GLY A 74 3.02 -2.98 -3.43
C GLY A 74 2.71 -2.28 -2.11
N PHE A 75 3.15 -1.03 -2.02
CA PHE A 75 3.09 -0.24 -0.79
C PHE A 75 2.28 1.03 -0.97
N ALA A 76 1.76 1.54 0.14
CA ALA A 76 1.03 2.80 0.20
C ALA A 76 1.39 3.56 1.49
N LEU A 77 1.10 4.87 1.48
CA LEU A 77 1.20 5.71 2.65
C LEU A 77 -0.18 5.91 3.29
N LEU A 78 -0.28 5.74 4.60
CA LEU A 78 -1.52 5.91 5.36
C LEU A 78 -1.52 7.21 6.17
N GLN A 79 -2.64 7.90 6.16
CA GLN A 79 -2.92 9.04 7.04
C GLN A 79 -4.24 8.87 7.76
N ASN A 80 -4.31 9.40 8.98
CA ASN A 80 -5.55 9.47 9.74
C ASN A 80 -6.48 10.51 9.11
N THR A 81 -7.61 10.07 8.54
CA THR A 81 -8.67 10.95 8.03
C THR A 81 -9.81 11.10 9.04
N GLY A 82 -9.68 10.50 10.22
CA GLY A 82 -10.59 10.64 11.36
C GLY A 82 -10.09 11.68 12.37
N THR A 83 -10.44 11.47 13.63
CA THR A 83 -9.92 12.29 14.75
C THR A 83 -8.92 11.47 15.55
N GLU A 84 -8.23 12.08 16.51
CA GLU A 84 -7.36 11.33 17.43
C GLU A 84 -8.16 10.35 18.31
N ALA A 85 -9.36 10.74 18.73
CA ALA A 85 -10.23 9.89 19.56
C ALA A 85 -10.95 8.78 18.76
N ALA A 86 -11.06 8.95 17.44
CA ALA A 86 -11.66 7.99 16.52
C ALA A 86 -10.81 7.92 15.25
N PRO A 87 -9.62 7.29 15.32
CA PRO A 87 -8.71 7.22 14.20
C PRO A 87 -9.34 6.44 13.04
N ASN A 88 -9.05 6.92 11.84
CA ASN A 88 -9.56 6.32 10.61
C ASN A 88 -8.52 6.47 9.50
N TYR A 89 -7.53 5.58 9.52
CA TYR A 89 -6.42 5.60 8.58
C TYR A 89 -6.85 5.14 7.19
N ARG A 90 -6.45 5.91 6.17
CA ARG A 90 -6.73 5.64 4.75
C ARG A 90 -5.48 5.81 3.92
N MET A 91 -5.42 5.09 2.81
CA MET A 91 -4.36 5.28 1.81
C MET A 91 -4.46 6.69 1.23
N VAL A 92 -3.39 7.46 1.40
CA VAL A 92 -3.18 8.75 0.72
C VAL A 92 -2.77 8.51 -0.72
N GLY A 93 -1.90 7.53 -0.91
CA GLY A 93 -1.63 7.01 -2.23
C GLY A 93 -0.73 5.79 -2.25
N LYS A 94 -0.88 5.03 -3.34
CA LYS A 94 -0.04 3.88 -3.67
C LYS A 94 1.25 4.38 -4.30
N PHE A 95 2.35 3.69 -4.00
CA PHE A 95 3.62 3.93 -4.66
C PHE A 95 3.70 3.20 -5.99
N ASP A 96 4.38 3.82 -6.95
CA ASP A 96 4.77 3.19 -8.19
C ASP A 96 5.93 2.20 -7.97
N SER A 97 6.43 1.60 -9.05
CA SER A 97 7.54 0.64 -8.97
C SER A 97 8.81 1.25 -8.36
N ALA A 98 9.10 2.51 -8.66
CA ALA A 98 10.27 3.22 -8.12
C ALA A 98 10.12 3.50 -6.62
N GLY A 99 8.94 3.97 -6.19
CA GLY A 99 8.62 4.18 -4.78
C GLY A 99 8.62 2.87 -3.99
N ASN A 100 8.08 1.78 -4.55
CA ASN A 100 8.15 0.45 -3.93
C ASN A 100 9.60 -0.01 -3.72
N ALA A 101 10.49 0.21 -4.69
CA ALA A 101 11.91 -0.12 -4.55
C ALA A 101 12.58 0.69 -3.43
N ARG A 102 12.20 1.97 -3.26
CA ARG A 102 12.70 2.81 -2.16
C ARG A 102 12.18 2.37 -0.79
N VAL A 103 10.93 1.95 -0.72
CA VAL A 103 10.36 1.35 0.49
C VAL A 103 11.14 0.10 0.88
N MET A 104 11.42 -0.80 -0.05
CA MET A 104 12.22 -2.01 0.24
C MET A 104 13.64 -1.66 0.70
N ALA A 105 14.28 -0.66 0.10
CA ALA A 105 15.58 -0.18 0.55
C ALA A 105 15.53 0.40 1.98
N TYR A 106 14.44 1.10 2.32
CA TYR A 106 14.20 1.63 3.67
C TYR A 106 13.95 0.53 4.71
N LEU A 107 13.23 -0.54 4.34
CA LEU A 107 12.90 -1.67 5.22
C LEU A 107 14.05 -2.67 5.41
N ALA A 108 14.97 -2.76 4.45
CA ALA A 108 16.07 -3.71 4.46
C ALA A 108 16.91 -3.72 5.76
N PRO A 109 17.28 -2.56 6.36
CA PRO A 109 18.06 -2.55 7.61
C PRO A 109 17.24 -2.76 8.89
N LEU A 110 15.90 -2.79 8.83
CA LEU A 110 15.06 -2.89 10.03
C LEU A 110 14.97 -4.31 10.57
N GLY A 111 14.66 -4.46 11.86
CA GLY A 111 14.31 -5.76 12.44
C GLY A 111 12.99 -6.28 11.90
N GLU A 112 12.88 -7.60 11.69
CA GLU A 112 11.65 -8.26 11.21
C GLU A 112 10.42 -7.94 12.08
N TRP A 113 10.60 -7.86 13.39
CA TRP A 113 9.50 -7.61 14.32
C TRP A 113 9.37 -6.13 14.71
N ASP A 114 10.13 -5.25 14.04
CA ASP A 114 9.97 -3.82 14.22
C ASP A 114 8.56 -3.40 13.78
N ARG A 115 8.04 -2.40 14.45
CA ARG A 115 6.70 -1.84 14.25
C ARG A 115 6.84 -0.32 14.15
N ASN A 116 5.72 0.40 14.10
CA ASN A 116 5.70 1.86 14.10
C ASN A 116 6.48 2.47 12.92
N VAL A 117 6.26 1.92 11.72
CA VAL A 117 6.94 2.34 10.49
C VAL A 117 6.35 3.65 9.95
N PHE A 118 6.65 4.76 10.63
CA PHE A 118 6.20 6.10 10.26
C PHE A 118 7.27 6.85 9.46
N VAL A 119 6.93 7.28 8.25
CA VAL A 119 7.87 7.83 7.27
C VAL A 119 7.45 9.18 6.73
N ALA A 120 8.42 9.98 6.29
CA ALA A 120 8.22 11.10 5.37
C ALA A 120 8.59 10.66 3.95
N VAL A 121 7.66 10.86 3.03
CA VAL A 121 7.82 10.61 1.60
C VAL A 121 7.92 11.94 0.88
N GLU A 122 8.96 12.11 0.09
CA GLU A 122 9.09 13.21 -0.86
C GLU A 122 8.73 12.70 -2.26
N GLY A 123 7.84 13.41 -2.96
CA GLY A 123 7.40 13.01 -4.29
C GLY A 123 6.24 13.83 -4.83
N ASP A 124 5.79 13.46 -6.02
CA ASP A 124 4.59 14.01 -6.66
C ASP A 124 3.40 13.10 -6.39
N LEU A 125 2.29 13.67 -5.93
CA LEU A 125 1.02 12.97 -5.72
C LEU A 125 0.01 13.43 -6.77
N SER A 126 -0.60 12.50 -7.48
CA SER A 126 -1.66 12.79 -8.45
C SER A 126 -2.93 13.26 -7.74
N ALA A 127 -3.80 13.96 -8.48
CA ALA A 127 -5.10 14.38 -7.95
C ALA A 127 -6.00 13.18 -7.55
N GLU A 128 -5.74 12.02 -8.14
CA GLU A 128 -6.43 10.75 -7.92
C GLU A 128 -5.84 9.95 -6.74
N GLY A 129 -4.81 10.46 -6.06
CA GLY A 129 -4.21 9.80 -4.90
C GLY A 129 -3.25 8.66 -5.25
N ALA A 130 -2.45 8.82 -6.30
CA ALA A 130 -1.32 7.92 -6.59
C ALA A 130 -0.01 8.71 -6.59
N PHE A 131 1.06 8.18 -5.98
CA PHE A 131 2.36 8.81 -6.09
C PHE A 131 2.90 8.58 -7.51
N THR A 132 3.04 9.65 -8.29
CA THR A 132 3.57 9.61 -9.66
C THR A 132 5.09 9.66 -9.70
N SER A 133 5.70 10.14 -8.61
CA SER A 133 7.14 10.05 -8.39
C SER A 133 7.39 9.94 -6.89
N VAL A 134 8.37 9.15 -6.49
CA VAL A 134 8.90 9.13 -5.12
C VAL A 134 10.40 9.36 -5.21
N THR A 135 10.89 10.44 -4.60
CA THR A 135 12.30 10.85 -4.61
C THR A 135 13.01 10.47 -3.32
N ALA A 136 12.29 10.34 -2.21
CA ALA A 136 12.84 9.89 -0.94
C ALA A 136 11.77 9.22 -0.05
N VAL A 137 12.21 8.20 0.70
CA VAL A 137 11.48 7.66 1.85
C VAL A 137 12.44 7.74 3.03
N THR A 138 12.08 8.49 4.06
CA THR A 138 12.93 8.74 5.21
C THR A 138 12.18 8.45 6.50
N SER A 139 12.90 7.93 7.49
CA SER A 139 12.33 7.83 8.83
C SER A 139 12.07 9.24 9.34
N THR A 140 10.82 9.52 9.68
CA THR A 140 10.54 10.60 10.62
C THR A 140 10.98 10.09 11.98
N ALA A 141 12.24 10.39 12.33
CA ALA A 141 12.90 9.89 13.53
C ALA A 141 11.91 9.81 14.69
N TYR A 142 11.58 8.57 15.07
CA TYR A 142 11.07 8.32 16.39
C TYR A 142 12.26 8.57 17.32
N VAL A 143 12.19 9.60 18.17
CA VAL A 143 13.11 9.70 19.31
C VAL A 143 12.80 8.48 20.17
N SER A 144 13.62 7.45 20.02
CA SER A 144 13.60 6.30 20.90
C SER A 144 13.97 6.82 22.30
N THR A 145 12.98 7.08 23.16
CA THR A 145 13.18 7.42 24.58
C THR A 145 13.57 6.20 25.39
N VAL A 146 14.52 5.41 24.89
CA VAL A 146 15.31 4.47 25.67
C VAL A 146 16.77 4.90 25.59
N GLY A 147 17.18 5.68 26.60
CA GLY A 147 18.57 5.71 27.06
C GLY A 147 19.56 6.53 26.23
N ALA A 148 19.27 7.80 25.95
CA ALA A 148 20.34 8.80 25.88
C ALA A 148 20.66 9.27 27.31
N THR A 149 21.34 8.43 28.09
CA THR A 149 22.12 8.93 29.22
C THR A 149 23.47 9.38 28.68
N GLU A 150 23.83 10.57 29.09
CA GLU A 150 24.82 11.46 28.52
C GLU A 150 26.24 10.87 28.43
N MET A 151 26.99 11.39 27.46
CA MET A 151 28.44 11.28 27.40
C MET A 151 29.08 11.75 28.71
N GLY A 152 29.73 10.82 29.42
CA GLY A 152 30.68 11.11 30.49
C GLY A 152 32.02 10.45 30.18
N THR A 153 32.99 11.25 29.74
CA THR A 153 34.41 10.91 29.69
C THR A 153 34.95 10.67 31.11
N SER A 154 35.55 9.51 31.38
CA SER A 154 36.87 9.34 32.05
C SER A 154 37.07 7.96 32.69
N SER A 155 38.22 7.36 32.33
CA SER A 155 39.19 6.60 33.12
C SER A 155 38.80 5.81 34.39
N SER A 156 39.17 4.52 34.32
CA SER A 156 39.84 3.70 35.33
C SER A 156 39.26 3.56 36.75
N GLY A 157 38.93 2.33 37.13
CA GLY A 157 39.01 1.89 38.52
C GLY A 157 37.94 0.89 38.94
N GLY A 158 38.32 -0.39 38.94
CA GLY A 158 38.14 -1.29 40.08
C GLY A 158 36.73 -1.70 40.54
N SER A 159 36.55 -3.02 40.56
CA SER A 159 35.71 -3.81 41.48
C SER A 159 34.31 -4.19 40.98
N THR A 160 34.29 -5.37 40.37
CA THR A 160 33.17 -6.31 40.26
C THR A 160 32.42 -6.49 41.59
N PRO A 161 31.10 -6.29 41.64
CA PRO A 161 30.23 -7.00 42.56
C PRO A 161 29.67 -8.26 41.87
N ALA A 162 29.71 -9.37 42.60
CA ALA A 162 29.16 -10.65 42.18
C ALA A 162 27.64 -10.57 41.93
N PRO A 163 27.09 -11.30 40.93
CA PRO A 163 25.64 -11.37 40.74
C PRO A 163 25.02 -12.26 41.83
N THR A 164 24.17 -11.66 42.66
CA THR A 164 23.29 -12.39 43.56
C THR A 164 22.20 -13.09 42.75
N THR A 165 22.25 -14.42 42.67
CA THR A 165 21.19 -15.23 42.05
C THR A 165 19.96 -15.24 42.95
N THR A 166 19.00 -14.37 42.68
CA THR A 166 17.64 -14.47 43.25
C THR A 166 16.92 -15.60 42.53
N THR A 167 16.74 -16.73 43.22
CA THR A 167 15.93 -17.86 42.75
C THR A 167 14.45 -17.48 42.82
N THR A 168 13.83 -17.27 41.67
CA THR A 168 12.36 -17.21 41.52
C THR A 168 11.76 -18.59 41.83
N PRO A 169 10.77 -18.71 42.74
CA PRO A 169 10.09 -19.97 42.97
C PRO A 169 9.27 -20.39 41.73
N ALA A 170 9.35 -21.68 41.40
CA ALA A 170 8.65 -22.29 40.28
C ALA A 170 7.11 -22.12 40.40
N PRO A 171 6.40 -21.88 39.29
CA PRO A 171 4.94 -21.89 39.30
C PRO A 171 4.42 -23.32 39.53
N THR A 172 3.59 -23.47 40.56
CA THR A 172 2.79 -24.69 40.81
C THR A 172 1.84 -24.90 39.63
N VAL A 173 2.12 -25.94 38.83
CA VAL A 173 1.22 -26.38 37.76
C VAL A 173 0.00 -27.04 38.40
N GLY A 174 -1.15 -26.38 38.30
CA GLY A 174 -2.44 -26.96 38.69
C GLY A 174 -2.84 -28.09 37.73
N PRO A 175 -3.60 -29.10 38.20
CA PRO A 175 -3.98 -30.23 37.36
C PRO A 175 -4.85 -29.79 36.19
N THR A 176 -4.43 -30.20 35.00
CA THR A 176 -5.16 -30.15 33.72
C THR A 176 -6.58 -30.70 33.89
N PRO A 177 -7.65 -29.93 33.58
CA PRO A 177 -8.98 -30.52 33.46
C PRO A 177 -9.05 -31.43 32.23
N SER A 178 -9.54 -32.64 32.47
CA SER A 178 -9.74 -33.72 31.49
C SER A 178 -10.68 -33.30 30.34
N PRO A 179 -10.47 -33.78 29.10
CA PRO A 179 -11.34 -33.44 27.98
C PRO A 179 -12.70 -34.13 28.11
N THR A 180 -13.77 -33.34 28.26
CA THR A 180 -15.14 -33.83 28.10
C THR A 180 -15.42 -34.10 26.63
N THR A 181 -15.54 -35.38 26.30
CA THR A 181 -16.04 -35.90 25.03
C THR A 181 -17.54 -35.62 24.90
N THR A 182 -17.93 -34.77 23.93
CA THR A 182 -19.33 -34.65 23.48
C THR A 182 -19.48 -35.36 22.13
N PRO A 183 -20.49 -36.24 21.97
CA PRO A 183 -20.59 -37.10 20.79
C PRO A 183 -21.22 -36.43 19.57
N LYS A 184 -20.73 -36.88 18.41
CA LYS A 184 -21.21 -36.65 17.04
C LYS A 184 -22.51 -37.42 16.77
N ALA A 185 -23.56 -36.73 16.37
CA ALA A 185 -24.69 -37.25 15.58
C ALA A 185 -24.91 -36.24 14.43
N SER A 186 -24.53 -36.51 13.18
CA SER A 186 -25.14 -37.43 12.20
C SER A 186 -26.62 -37.15 11.97
N GLN A 187 -26.93 -36.23 11.04
CA GLN A 187 -28.04 -36.41 10.11
C GLN A 187 -27.60 -35.95 8.71
N ASP A 188 -27.35 -36.98 7.92
CA ASP A 188 -27.35 -37.03 6.47
C ASP A 188 -28.81 -36.99 5.99
N SER A 189 -29.08 -36.19 4.95
CA SER A 189 -29.80 -36.56 3.72
C SER A 189 -30.71 -35.47 3.13
N GLN A 190 -30.37 -35.12 1.87
CA GLN A 190 -31.29 -34.91 0.73
C GLN A 190 -32.16 -33.63 0.74
N GLN A 191 -32.34 -32.84 -0.32
CA GLN A 191 -32.13 -33.03 -1.77
C GLN A 191 -32.33 -31.67 -2.50
N THR A 192 -31.52 -31.44 -3.55
CA THR A 192 -31.90 -30.92 -4.90
C THR A 192 -32.23 -29.42 -5.13
N PRO A 193 -31.78 -28.83 -6.27
CA PRO A 193 -31.93 -27.41 -6.59
C PRO A 193 -33.27 -27.07 -7.24
N GLN A 194 -33.82 -25.89 -6.96
CA GLN A 194 -34.93 -25.32 -7.73
C GLN A 194 -34.50 -24.04 -8.44
N GLN A 195 -34.51 -24.15 -9.77
CA GLN A 195 -34.38 -23.10 -10.76
C GLN A 195 -35.78 -22.80 -11.33
N ALA A 196 -35.98 -21.52 -11.71
CA ALA A 196 -37.08 -20.95 -12.50
C ALA A 196 -38.38 -20.68 -11.71
N SER A 197 -39.20 -19.66 -11.99
CA SER A 197 -39.29 -18.73 -13.12
C SER A 197 -40.21 -17.58 -12.70
N ALA A 198 -39.92 -16.34 -13.09
CA ALA A 198 -40.94 -15.30 -13.18
C ALA A 198 -40.67 -14.42 -14.41
N ALA A 199 -41.72 -14.26 -15.20
CA ALA A 199 -41.74 -13.83 -16.59
C ALA A 199 -41.65 -12.31 -16.79
N ALA A 200 -41.15 -11.91 -17.96
CA ALA A 200 -41.47 -10.63 -18.60
C ALA A 200 -41.53 -10.84 -20.15
N PRO A 201 -42.32 -10.04 -20.88
CA PRO A 201 -42.94 -10.46 -22.13
C PRO A 201 -42.09 -10.27 -23.39
N ARG A 202 -42.47 -11.06 -24.40
CA ARG A 202 -41.93 -11.10 -25.76
C ARG A 202 -42.17 -9.78 -26.50
N VAL A 203 -41.11 -9.21 -27.06
CA VAL A 203 -41.19 -8.39 -28.28
C VAL A 203 -40.24 -9.01 -29.30
N ALA A 204 -40.83 -9.53 -30.37
CA ALA A 204 -40.10 -10.00 -31.55
C ALA A 204 -39.68 -8.78 -32.37
N VAL A 205 -38.38 -8.67 -32.68
CA VAL A 205 -37.89 -7.86 -33.80
C VAL A 205 -36.93 -8.73 -34.61
N TRP A 206 -37.28 -8.88 -35.88
CA TRP A 206 -36.47 -9.46 -36.94
C TRP A 206 -35.27 -8.57 -37.23
N GLY A 207 -34.10 -9.15 -37.53
CA GLY A 207 -32.96 -8.39 -38.03
C GLY A 207 -31.77 -9.28 -38.37
N ALA A 208 -31.59 -9.52 -39.65
CA ALA A 208 -30.55 -10.36 -40.23
C ALA A 208 -29.14 -9.74 -40.15
N GLY A 209 -28.13 -10.62 -40.07
CA GLY A 209 -26.81 -10.45 -40.66
C GLY A 209 -25.83 -9.51 -39.95
N MET A 210 -24.67 -10.04 -39.56
CA MET A 210 -23.45 -9.92 -40.38
C MET A 210 -22.28 -10.64 -39.69
N VAL A 211 -21.63 -11.48 -40.48
CA VAL A 211 -20.38 -12.17 -40.18
C VAL A 211 -19.27 -11.15 -40.38
N GLY A 212 -18.54 -10.80 -39.33
CA GLY A 212 -17.42 -9.86 -39.39
C GLY A 212 -16.13 -10.55 -38.97
N ALA A 213 -15.39 -11.07 -39.94
CA ALA A 213 -14.02 -11.56 -39.76
C ALA A 213 -13.08 -10.37 -39.46
N ALA A 214 -12.30 -10.47 -38.38
CA ALA A 214 -11.17 -9.58 -38.13
C ALA A 214 -9.87 -10.35 -38.37
N VAL A 215 -9.22 -9.97 -39.47
CA VAL A 215 -7.91 -10.40 -39.93
C VAL A 215 -6.83 -9.92 -38.95
N GLY A 216 -6.04 -10.85 -38.42
CA GLY A 216 -4.82 -10.53 -37.68
C GLY A 216 -3.69 -10.18 -38.66
N LEU A 217 -3.29 -8.91 -38.66
CA LEU A 217 -2.08 -8.44 -39.34
C LEU A 217 -0.91 -8.49 -38.34
N VAL A 218 -0.02 -9.46 -38.51
CA VAL A 218 1.27 -9.53 -37.81
C VAL A 218 2.28 -8.72 -38.61
N LEU A 219 2.70 -7.58 -38.07
CA LEU A 219 3.86 -6.83 -38.57
C LEU A 219 5.12 -7.37 -37.89
N ALA A 220 5.93 -8.11 -38.65
CA ALA A 220 7.30 -8.45 -38.29
C ALA A 220 8.21 -7.29 -38.69
N SER A 221 8.95 -6.72 -37.74
CA SER A 221 10.01 -5.75 -37.99
C SER A 221 11.31 -6.45 -38.36
N VAL A 222 11.78 -6.20 -39.58
CA VAL A 222 13.14 -6.53 -40.05
C VAL A 222 14.12 -5.53 -39.44
N HIS A 223 15.14 -6.03 -38.74
CA HIS A 223 16.31 -5.25 -38.35
C HIS A 223 17.33 -5.26 -39.49
N VAL A 224 17.79 -4.08 -39.88
CA VAL A 224 19.00 -3.85 -40.66
C VAL A 224 19.92 -3.00 -39.79
N VAL A 225 20.99 -3.59 -39.27
CA VAL A 225 22.35 -3.04 -39.14
C VAL A 225 23.32 -4.22 -39.16
#